data_AF-A0A356NKX7-F1
#
_entry.id   AF-A0A356NKX7-F1
#
_cell.length_a   1.000
_cell.length_b   1.000
_cell.length_c   1.000
_cell.angle_alpha   90.00
_cell.angle_beta   90.00
_cell.angle_gamma   90.00
#
_symmetry.space_group_name_H-M   'P 1'
#
loop_
_entity.id
_entity.type
_entity.pdbx_description
1 polymer ?
#
loop_
_entity_poly.entity_id
_entity_poly.type
_entity_poly.pdbx_seq_one_letter_code
_entity_poly.pdbx_strand_id
1 'polypeptide(L)'
;MSFKEQKHLSPLEREIYSWQVDVDGFGLDGQEKLKNATVLISRCGGLGGVVAYELAAAGVGKMILAHAGNIKPSDLNRQLLMTRDRIGHSRMNSIEHRLKELNPDLEIQACPE
;
A
#
# COMPACT_ATOMS: atom_id res chain seq x y z
N MET A 1 -7.36 26.26 8.06
CA MET A 1 -6.81 25.20 7.19
C MET A 1 -5.57 24.66 7.87
N SER A 2 -5.55 23.38 8.21
CA SER A 2 -4.33 22.76 8.76
C SER A 2 -3.36 22.52 7.61
N PHE A 3 -2.22 23.20 7.61
CA PHE A 3 -1.13 22.91 6.68
C PHE A 3 -0.57 21.54 7.07
N LYS A 4 -0.87 20.50 6.29
CA LYS A 4 -0.19 19.21 6.48
C LYS A 4 1.28 19.42 6.14
N GLU A 5 2.14 19.04 7.06
CA GLU A 5 3.59 19.05 6.88
C GLU A 5 3.96 18.16 5.69
N GLN A 6 4.70 18.71 4.72
CA GLN A 6 5.07 18.01 3.49
C GLN A 6 6.23 17.05 3.80
N LYS A 7 6.02 15.76 3.56
CA LYS A 7 7.06 14.73 3.74
C LYS A 7 8.01 14.76 2.53
N HIS A 8 9.31 14.80 2.79
CA HIS A 8 10.36 14.69 1.78
C HIS A 8 10.92 13.26 1.70
N LEU A 9 11.51 12.89 0.56
CA LEU A 9 12.19 11.61 0.40
C LEU A 9 13.46 11.54 1.24
N SER A 10 13.58 10.50 2.08
CA SER A 10 14.82 10.13 2.74
C SER A 10 15.87 9.63 1.73
N PRO A 11 17.16 9.58 2.09
CA PRO A 11 18.20 9.02 1.22
C PRO A 11 17.89 7.60 0.76
N LEU A 12 17.42 6.73 1.68
CA LEU A 12 17.06 5.34 1.36
C LEU A 12 15.88 5.28 0.37
N GLU A 13 14.84 6.08 0.55
CA GLU A 13 13.72 6.11 -0.39
C GLU A 13 14.13 6.59 -1.78
N ARG A 14 15.11 7.51 -1.90
CA ARG A 14 15.65 7.90 -3.21
C ARG A 14 16.34 6.74 -3.92
N GLU A 15 17.01 5.86 -3.17
CA GLU A 15 17.61 4.64 -3.72
C GLU A 15 16.52 3.65 -4.16
N ILE A 16 15.52 3.40 -3.30
CA ILE A 16 14.39 2.49 -3.58
C ILE A 16 13.62 2.93 -4.83
N TYR A 17 13.33 4.22 -4.99
CA TYR A 17 12.50 4.76 -6.08
C TYR A 17 13.31 5.23 -7.29
N SER A 18 14.61 4.95 -7.35
CA SER A 18 15.50 5.41 -8.43
C SER A 18 14.96 5.12 -9.83
N TRP A 19 14.53 3.88 -10.10
CA TRP A 19 14.00 3.46 -11.40
C TRP A 19 12.74 4.20 -11.85
N GLN A 20 11.85 4.56 -10.93
CA GLN A 20 10.61 5.27 -11.28
C GLN A 20 10.81 6.78 -11.36
N VAL A 21 11.74 7.35 -10.57
CA VAL A 21 12.10 8.77 -10.64
C VAL A 21 12.68 9.14 -12.00
N ASP A 22 13.42 8.23 -12.63
CA ASP A 22 14.02 8.43 -13.96
C ASP A 22 13.02 8.43 -15.13
N VAL A 23 11.73 8.15 -14.88
CA VAL A 23 10.69 8.18 -15.91
C VAL A 23 10.42 9.62 -16.34
N ASP A 24 10.50 9.87 -17.65
CA ASP A 24 10.22 11.18 -18.25
C ASP A 24 8.86 11.74 -17.80
N GLY A 25 8.88 12.94 -17.23
CA GLY A 25 7.69 13.64 -16.74
C GLY A 25 7.24 13.25 -15.33
N PHE A 26 7.93 12.32 -14.65
CA PHE A 26 7.66 11.96 -13.27
C PHE A 26 8.60 12.67 -12.27
N GLY A 27 9.89 12.31 -12.26
CA GLY A 27 10.92 12.97 -11.46
C GLY A 27 10.73 12.89 -9.93
N LEU A 28 11.64 13.53 -9.20
CA LEU A 28 11.59 13.59 -7.72
C LEU A 28 10.32 14.28 -7.22
N ASP A 29 9.88 15.34 -7.91
CA ASP A 29 8.65 16.05 -7.57
C ASP A 29 7.41 15.16 -7.68
N GLY A 30 7.35 14.29 -8.68
CA GLY A 30 6.29 13.29 -8.85
C GLY A 30 6.29 12.29 -7.70
N GLN A 31 7.47 11.82 -7.31
CA GLN A 31 7.61 10.88 -6.20
C GLN A 31 7.23 11.51 -4.85
N GLU A 32 7.66 12.75 -4.59
CA GLU A 32 7.24 13.46 -3.37
C GLU A 32 5.73 13.71 -3.34
N LYS A 33 5.10 13.98 -4.49
CA LYS A 33 3.63 14.06 -4.57
C LYS A 33 2.97 12.74 -4.20
N LEU A 34 3.46 11.59 -4.69
CA LEU A 34 2.95 10.27 -4.29
C LEU A 34 3.15 10.02 -2.79
N LYS A 35 4.34 10.32 -2.24
CA LYS A 35 4.61 10.17 -0.81
C LYS A 35 3.67 11.01 0.06
N ASN A 36 3.20 12.15 -0.43
CA ASN A 36 2.26 13.00 0.29
C ASN A 36 0.78 12.66 0.00
N ALA A 37 0.51 11.72 -0.90
CA ALA A 37 -0.85 11.31 -1.25
C ALA A 37 -1.47 10.39 -0.18
N THR A 38 -2.80 10.39 -0.13
CA THR A 38 -3.60 9.44 0.64
C THR A 38 -4.59 8.77 -0.30
N VAL A 39 -4.63 7.44 -0.31
CA VAL A 39 -5.55 6.67 -1.17
C VAL A 39 -6.47 5.82 -0.30
N LEU A 40 -7.77 5.83 -0.61
CA LEU A 40 -8.74 4.89 -0.03
C LEU A 40 -9.00 3.74 -0.99
N ILE A 41 -8.88 2.50 -0.51
CA ILE A 41 -9.22 1.29 -1.25
C ILE A 41 -10.24 0.49 -0.43
N SER A 42 -11.49 0.48 -0.90
CA SER A 42 -12.51 -0.42 -0.38
C SER A 42 -12.44 -1.77 -1.10
N ARG A 43 -12.78 -2.85 -0.40
CA ARG A 43 -12.67 -4.23 -0.89
C ARG A 43 -11.25 -4.57 -1.36
N CYS A 44 -10.29 -4.47 -0.45
CA CYS A 44 -8.88 -4.80 -0.69
C CYS A 44 -8.61 -6.33 -0.84
N GLY A 45 -9.47 -7.02 -1.60
CA GLY A 45 -9.38 -8.44 -1.92
C GLY A 45 -8.66 -8.69 -3.25
N GLY A 46 -9.33 -9.28 -4.23
CA GLY A 46 -8.68 -9.67 -5.50
C GLY A 46 -8.08 -8.50 -6.28
N LEU A 47 -8.95 -7.60 -6.78
CA LEU A 47 -8.49 -6.40 -7.49
C LEU A 47 -7.89 -5.36 -6.54
N GLY A 48 -8.59 -5.07 -5.43
CA GLY A 48 -8.14 -4.05 -4.49
C GLY A 48 -6.79 -4.36 -3.86
N GLY A 49 -6.46 -5.65 -3.64
CA GLY A 49 -5.16 -6.07 -3.16
C GLY A 49 -4.04 -5.86 -4.17
N VAL A 50 -4.29 -6.06 -5.47
CA VAL A 50 -3.33 -5.71 -6.54
C VAL A 50 -3.06 -4.22 -6.53
N VAL A 51 -4.12 -3.40 -6.51
CA VAL A 51 -3.98 -1.93 -6.49
C VAL A 51 -3.23 -1.46 -5.24
N ALA A 52 -3.54 -2.01 -4.07
CA ALA A 52 -2.85 -1.67 -2.83
C ALA A 52 -1.36 -2.03 -2.87
N TYR A 53 -1.02 -3.21 -3.41
CA TYR A 53 0.36 -3.65 -3.56
C TYR A 53 1.16 -2.72 -4.49
N GLU A 54 0.62 -2.42 -5.67
CA GLU A 54 1.29 -1.55 -6.65
C GLU A 54 1.44 -0.11 -6.14
N LEU A 55 0.43 0.43 -5.45
CA LEU A 55 0.54 1.78 -4.87
C LEU A 55 1.54 1.83 -3.70
N ALA A 56 1.69 0.74 -2.95
CA ALA A 56 2.66 0.65 -1.86
C ALA A 56 4.09 0.58 -2.42
N ALA A 57 4.28 -0.23 -3.48
CA ALA A 57 5.53 -0.28 -4.24
C ALA A 57 5.87 1.08 -4.87
N ALA A 58 4.89 1.77 -5.44
CA ALA A 58 5.06 3.09 -6.04
C ALA A 58 5.37 4.20 -5.01
N GLY A 59 5.20 3.96 -3.71
CA GLY A 59 5.54 4.91 -2.65
C GLY A 59 4.43 5.89 -2.29
N VAL A 60 3.16 5.49 -2.40
CA VAL A 60 2.07 6.23 -1.74
C VAL A 60 2.33 6.27 -0.24
N GLY A 61 2.26 7.45 0.38
CA GLY A 61 2.61 7.58 1.80
C GLY A 61 1.53 7.16 2.78
N LYS A 62 0.25 7.19 2.38
CA LYS A 62 -0.85 6.73 3.23
C LYS A 62 -1.93 5.97 2.46
N MET A 63 -2.37 4.85 3.01
CA MET A 63 -3.53 4.11 2.54
C MET A 63 -4.60 3.95 3.62
N ILE A 64 -5.84 4.15 3.23
CA ILE A 64 -7.02 3.82 4.02
C ILE A 64 -7.65 2.58 3.39
N LEU A 65 -7.61 1.45 4.09
CA LEU A 65 -7.96 0.16 3.53
C LEU A 65 -9.17 -0.43 4.25
N ALA A 66 -10.11 -1.01 3.51
CA ALA A 66 -11.26 -1.71 4.06
C ALA A 66 -11.44 -3.07 3.40
N HIS A 67 -11.46 -4.14 4.21
CA HIS A 67 -11.80 -5.49 3.74
C HIS A 67 -12.30 -6.41 4.86
N ALA A 68 -13.56 -6.86 4.80
CA ALA A 68 -14.10 -7.69 5.87
C ALA A 68 -13.68 -9.17 5.83
N GLY A 69 -13.75 -9.79 7.01
CA GLY A 69 -13.72 -11.24 7.20
C GLY A 69 -12.35 -11.89 7.22
N ASN A 70 -12.37 -13.21 7.35
CA ASN A 70 -11.16 -14.04 7.46
C ASN A 70 -10.80 -14.67 6.11
N ILE A 71 -9.52 -14.98 5.96
CA ILE A 71 -8.97 -15.65 4.78
C ILE A 71 -9.58 -17.05 4.63
N LYS A 72 -10.04 -17.35 3.42
CA LYS A 72 -10.57 -18.68 3.04
C LYS A 72 -9.66 -19.34 2.01
N PRO A 73 -9.64 -20.69 1.92
CA PRO A 73 -8.87 -21.38 0.88
C PRO A 73 -9.17 -20.90 -0.55
N SER A 74 -10.43 -20.54 -0.82
CA SER A 74 -10.84 -20.03 -2.13
C SER A 74 -10.24 -18.67 -2.48
N ASP A 75 -9.71 -17.89 -1.52
CA ASP A 75 -9.11 -16.58 -1.78
C ASP A 75 -7.72 -16.68 -2.43
N LEU A 76 -7.01 -17.79 -2.22
CA LEU A 76 -5.58 -17.92 -2.52
C LEU A 76 -5.22 -17.86 -4.01
N ASN A 77 -6.17 -18.11 -4.91
CA ASN A 77 -5.90 -18.06 -6.34
C ASN A 77 -6.00 -16.64 -6.93
N ARG A 78 -6.55 -15.68 -6.19
CA ARG A 78 -6.92 -14.37 -6.74
C ARG A 78 -6.64 -13.19 -5.82
N GLN A 79 -6.42 -13.40 -4.53
CA GLN A 79 -6.14 -12.34 -3.56
C GLN A 79 -4.68 -12.42 -3.14
N LEU A 80 -3.81 -11.68 -3.84
CA LEU A 80 -2.35 -11.83 -3.70
C LEU A 80 -1.80 -11.56 -2.28
N LEU A 81 -2.52 -10.76 -1.49
CA LEU A 81 -2.15 -10.41 -0.12
C LEU A 81 -2.59 -11.47 0.91
N MET A 82 -3.18 -12.57 0.45
CA MET A 82 -3.63 -13.69 1.29
C MET A 82 -2.69 -14.89 1.08
N THR A 83 -2.19 -15.45 2.18
CA THR A 83 -1.24 -16.57 2.14
C THR A 83 -1.81 -17.82 2.80
N ARG A 84 -1.28 -18.98 2.41
CA ARG A 84 -1.78 -20.30 2.86
C ARG A 84 -1.65 -20.51 4.37
N ASP A 85 -0.56 -20.02 4.97
CA ASP A 85 -0.28 -20.08 6.41
C ASP A 85 -1.22 -19.19 7.23
N ARG A 86 -1.88 -18.21 6.60
CA ARG A 86 -2.80 -17.28 7.25
C ARG A 86 -4.28 -17.59 7.03
N ILE A 87 -4.63 -18.75 6.48
CA ILE A 87 -6.04 -19.20 6.40
C ILE A 87 -6.68 -19.10 7.80
N GLY A 88 -7.91 -18.59 7.87
CA GLY A 88 -8.65 -18.37 9.12
C GLY A 88 -8.32 -17.07 9.85
N HIS A 89 -7.24 -16.38 9.51
CA HIS A 89 -6.90 -15.06 10.08
C HIS A 89 -7.64 -13.93 9.35
N SER A 90 -7.73 -12.76 9.99
CA SER A 90 -8.28 -11.53 9.38
C SER A 90 -7.57 -11.19 8.07
N ARG A 91 -8.36 -10.93 7.01
CA ARG A 91 -7.81 -10.46 5.72
C ARG A 91 -7.11 -9.12 5.88
N MET A 92 -7.67 -8.19 6.66
CA MET A 92 -7.04 -6.89 6.91
C MET A 92 -5.68 -7.02 7.59
N ASN A 93 -5.54 -7.94 8.56
CA ASN A 93 -4.25 -8.13 9.23
C ASN A 93 -3.21 -8.70 8.24
N SER A 94 -3.63 -9.57 7.33
CA SER A 94 -2.75 -10.08 6.27
C SER A 94 -2.34 -8.99 5.29
N ILE A 95 -3.30 -8.16 4.86
CA ILE A 95 -3.06 -7.00 3.98
C ILE A 95 -2.04 -6.06 4.60
N GLU A 96 -2.28 -5.60 5.84
CA GLU A 96 -1.39 -4.67 6.53
C GLU A 96 0.02 -5.24 6.68
N HIS A 97 0.12 -6.49 7.15
CA HIS A 97 1.39 -7.17 7.31
C HIS A 97 2.18 -7.24 6.01
N ARG A 98 1.55 -7.69 4.91
CA ARG A 98 2.22 -7.86 3.61
C ARG A 98 2.61 -6.52 2.98
N LEU A 99 1.78 -5.50 3.12
CA LEU A 99 2.11 -4.16 2.61
C LEU A 99 3.22 -3.50 3.42
N LYS A 100 3.28 -3.74 4.74
CA LYS A 100 4.38 -3.27 5.60
C LYS A 100 5.69 -4.04 5.39
N GLU A 101 5.64 -5.31 5.02
CA GLU A 101 6.83 -6.06 4.58
C GLU A 101 7.42 -5.44 3.30
N LEU A 102 6.57 -5.00 2.37
CA LEU A 102 6.97 -4.35 1.13
C LEU A 102 7.48 -2.92 1.34
N ASN A 103 6.72 -2.11 2.10
CA ASN A 103 7.03 -0.70 2.35
C ASN A 103 6.75 -0.38 3.83
N PRO A 104 7.79 -0.45 4.70
CA PRO A 104 7.65 -0.17 6.12
C PRO A 104 7.17 1.25 6.44
N ASP A 105 7.47 2.22 5.57
CA ASP A 105 7.15 3.65 5.75
C ASP A 105 5.71 4.00 5.37
N LEU A 106 5.00 3.11 4.66
CA LEU A 106 3.60 3.29 4.26
C LEU A 106 2.69 3.41 5.50
N GLU A 107 2.00 4.52 5.70
CA GLU A 107 0.99 4.64 6.74
C GLU A 107 -0.29 3.89 6.33
N ILE A 108 -0.75 2.94 7.14
CA ILE A 108 -1.99 2.19 6.88
C ILE A 108 -3.01 2.54 7.95
N GLN A 109 -4.20 2.92 7.51
CA GLN A 109 -5.38 3.08 8.36
C GLN A 109 -6.43 2.04 7.93
N ALA A 110 -6.65 1.03 8.76
CA ALA A 110 -7.73 0.09 8.54
C ALA A 110 -9.09 0.75 8.89
N CYS A 111 -10.08 0.58 8.02
CA CYS A 111 -11.46 0.98 8.25
C CYS A 111 -12.38 -0.24 8.25
N PRO A 112 -13.45 -0.22 9.06
CA PRO A 112 -14.51 -1.22 8.95
C PRO A 112 -15.11 -1.23 7.55
N GLU A 113 -15.41 -2.41 7.02
CA GLU A 113 -16.25 -2.60 5.82
C GLU A 113 -17.63 -3.09 6.24
#